data_AF-R6BDN8-F1
#
_entry.id   AF-R6BDN8-F1
#
_cell.length_a   1.000
_cell.length_b   1.000
_cell.length_c   1.000
_cell.angle_alpha   90.00
_cell.angle_beta   90.00
_cell.angle_gamma   90.00
#
_symmetry.space_group_name_H-M   'P 1'
#
loop_
_entity.id
_entity.type
_entity.pdbx_description
1 polymer ?
#
loop_
_entity_poly.entity_id
_entity_poly.type
_entity_poly.pdbx_seq_one_letter_code
_entity_poly.pdbx_strand_id
1 'polypeptide(L)'
;MPLLDTRRGKDLLGTFLSDIVLQVLSFVAENERTNIRQRQAEGIAAAKAKGIRFGRPPKPLPENFHSVYQRWKMGEITGTAAAKECGMPLATFRYRAEIYEKAKLL
;
A
#
# COMPACT_ATOMS: atom_id res chain seq x y z
N MET A 1 14.18 15.50 -30.69
CA MET A 1 15.54 16.09 -30.80
C MET A 1 16.10 15.72 -32.16
N PRO A 2 16.67 16.64 -32.96
CA PRO A 2 17.08 16.38 -34.34
C PRO A 2 18.07 15.22 -34.50
N LEU A 3 18.92 15.00 -33.50
CA LEU A 3 19.88 13.89 -33.42
C LEU A 3 19.25 12.51 -33.16
N LEU A 4 18.02 12.45 -32.66
CA LEU A 4 17.25 11.23 -32.39
C LEU A 4 16.12 11.04 -33.41
N ASP A 5 16.12 11.84 -34.48
CA ASP A 5 15.08 11.79 -35.50
C ASP A 5 15.36 10.63 -36.46
N THR A 6 14.79 9.47 -36.16
CA THR A 6 14.93 8.22 -36.95
C THR A 6 14.34 8.30 -38.37
N ARG A 7 13.75 9.44 -38.75
CA ARG A 7 13.19 9.68 -40.08
C ARG A 7 14.21 10.19 -41.10
N ARG A 8 15.40 10.64 -40.68
CA ARG A 8 16.48 11.12 -41.56
C ARG A 8 17.82 10.49 -41.18
N GLY A 9 18.62 10.06 -42.17
CA GLY A 9 19.98 9.56 -41.94
C GLY A 9 20.04 8.16 -41.32
N LYS A 10 19.60 7.13 -42.07
CA LYS A 10 19.77 5.71 -41.72
C LYS A 10 21.17 5.19 -42.09
N ASP A 11 22.23 5.90 -41.70
CA ASP A 11 23.58 5.35 -41.78
C ASP A 11 23.95 4.64 -40.46
N LEU A 12 24.95 3.77 -40.53
CA LEU A 12 25.40 2.98 -39.37
C LEU A 12 25.83 3.89 -38.21
N LEU A 13 26.42 5.05 -38.51
CA LEU A 13 26.90 6.01 -37.52
C LEU A 13 25.76 6.74 -36.81
N GLY A 14 24.71 7.16 -37.52
CA GLY A 14 23.53 7.80 -36.94
C GLY A 14 22.72 6.86 -36.05
N THR A 15 22.64 5.59 -36.42
CA THR A 15 22.01 4.55 -35.59
C THR A 15 22.82 4.33 -34.31
N PHE A 16 24.13 4.16 -34.43
CA PHE A 16 25.03 4.01 -33.27
C PHE A 16 24.97 5.20 -32.30
N LEU A 17 24.99 6.43 -32.82
CA LEU A 17 24.85 7.64 -32.00
C LEU A 17 23.49 7.72 -31.30
N SER A 18 22.41 7.36 -32.01
CA SER A 18 21.05 7.33 -31.44
C SER A 18 20.94 6.31 -30.30
N ASP A 19 21.53 5.13 -30.47
CA ASP A 19 21.51 4.05 -29.46
C ASP A 19 22.27 4.46 -28.20
N ILE A 20 23.45 5.08 -28.34
CA ILE A 20 24.22 5.60 -27.19
C ILE A 20 23.41 6.66 -26.44
N VAL A 21 22.84 7.62 -27.16
CA VAL A 21 22.06 8.68 -26.52
C VAL A 21 20.84 8.10 -25.80
N LEU A 22 20.15 7.13 -26.39
CA LEU A 22 19.03 6.45 -25.74
C LEU A 22 19.47 5.69 -24.48
N GLN A 23 20.63 5.02 -24.53
CA GLN A 23 21.18 4.29 -23.38
C GLN A 23 21.55 5.25 -22.24
N VAL A 24 22.18 6.37 -22.54
CA VAL A 24 22.51 7.41 -21.54
C VAL A 24 21.23 7.98 -20.91
N LEU A 25 20.23 8.31 -21.73
CA LEU A 25 18.94 8.82 -21.22
C LEU A 25 18.23 7.78 -20.34
N SER A 26 18.28 6.51 -20.72
CA SER A 26 17.71 5.41 -19.94
C SER A 26 18.42 5.25 -18.59
N PHE A 27 19.75 5.36 -18.57
CA PHE A 27 20.54 5.33 -17.34
C PHE A 27 20.21 6.50 -16.40
N VAL A 28 20.11 7.72 -16.94
CA VAL A 28 19.73 8.91 -16.17
C VAL A 28 18.32 8.75 -15.57
N ALA A 29 17.37 8.25 -16.36
CA ALA A 29 16.00 8.02 -15.90
C ALA A 29 15.94 6.99 -14.75
N GLU A 30 16.68 5.89 -14.84
CA GLU A 30 16.69 4.86 -13.80
C GLU A 30 17.40 5.34 -12.52
N ASN A 31 18.49 6.12 -12.66
CA ASN A 31 19.13 6.76 -11.52
C ASN A 31 18.18 7.72 -10.80
N GLU A 32 17.48 8.59 -11.52
CA GLU A 32 16.56 9.53 -10.88
C GLU A 32 15.40 8.80 -10.20
N ARG A 33 14.87 7.74 -10.82
CA ARG A 33 13.85 6.88 -10.20
C ARG A 33 14.34 6.27 -8.88
N THR A 34 15.59 5.81 -8.85
CA THR A 34 16.22 5.25 -7.65
C THR A 34 16.39 6.32 -6.56
N ASN A 35 16.88 7.50 -6.94
CA ASN A 35 17.07 8.64 -6.03
C ASN A 35 15.75 9.12 -5.41
N ILE A 36 14.67 9.16 -6.18
CA ILE A 36 13.33 9.53 -5.68
C ILE A 36 12.84 8.51 -4.66
N ARG A 37 12.98 7.21 -4.95
CA ARG A 37 12.56 6.13 -4.05
C ARG A 37 13.37 6.12 -2.76
N GLN A 38 14.68 6.34 -2.85
CA GLN A 38 15.55 6.44 -1.68
C GLN A 38 15.11 7.60 -0.77
N ARG A 39 14.97 8.81 -1.31
CA ARG A 39 14.52 9.98 -0.55
C ARG A 39 13.12 9.79 0.05
N GLN A 40 12.21 9.15 -0.69
CA GLN A 40 10.89 8.80 -0.18
C GLN A 40 10.96 7.83 1.02
N ALA A 41 11.81 6.80 0.93
CA ALA A 41 12.00 5.84 2.01
C ALA A 41 12.60 6.50 3.26
N GLU A 42 13.59 7.38 3.09
CA GLU A 42 14.16 8.20 4.16
C GLU A 42 13.09 9.07 4.84
N GLY A 43 12.24 9.73 4.05
CA GLY A 43 11.12 10.53 4.56
C GLY A 43 10.09 9.70 5.35
N ILE A 44 9.73 8.51 4.85
CA ILE A 44 8.83 7.59 5.56
C ILE A 44 9.46 7.11 6.87
N ALA A 45 10.76 6.80 6.88
CA ALA A 45 11.48 6.39 8.08
C ALA A 45 11.49 7.51 9.14
N ALA A 46 11.78 8.74 8.73
CA ALA A 46 11.74 9.91 9.62
C ALA A 46 10.33 10.16 10.19
N ALA A 47 9.28 10.01 9.38
CA ALA A 47 7.90 10.15 9.82
C ALA A 47 7.49 9.04 10.81
N LYS A 48 7.88 7.78 10.56
CA LYS A 48 7.68 6.67 11.50
C LYS A 48 8.40 6.90 12.82
N ALA A 49 9.63 7.41 12.80
CA ALA A 49 10.39 7.75 14.01
C ALA A 49 9.72 8.85 14.83
N LYS A 50 9.02 9.80 14.18
CA LYS A 50 8.17 10.80 14.84
C LYS A 50 6.83 10.25 15.34
N GLY A 51 6.57 8.95 15.20
CA GLY A 51 5.32 8.32 15.61
C GLY A 51 4.12 8.61 14.70
N ILE A 52 4.35 9.14 13.49
CA ILE A 52 3.26 9.42 12.56
C ILE A 52 2.63 8.10 12.11
N ARG A 53 1.33 7.95 12.36
CA ARG A 53 0.56 6.79 11.93
C ARG A 53 0.31 6.84 10.42
N PHE A 54 0.76 5.81 9.72
CA PHE A 54 0.46 5.61 8.30
C PHE A 54 -0.78 4.75 8.09
N GLY A 55 -1.33 4.83 6.88
CA GLY A 55 -2.46 4.03 6.44
C GLY A 55 -3.81 4.61 6.87
N ARG A 56 -4.87 3.86 6.57
CA ARG A 56 -6.24 4.29 6.84
C ARG A 56 -6.52 4.30 8.35
N PRO A 57 -7.08 5.39 8.90
CA PRO A 57 -7.57 5.40 10.29
C PRO A 57 -8.63 4.30 10.50
N PRO A 58 -8.58 3.57 11.63
CA PRO A 58 -9.53 2.52 11.92
C PRO A 58 -10.89 3.15 12.22
N LYS A 59 -11.94 2.67 11.58
CA LYS A 59 -13.30 3.03 11.99
C LYS A 59 -13.55 2.56 13.43
N PRO A 60 -14.30 3.32 14.23
CA PRO A 60 -14.73 2.88 15.56
C PRO A 60 -15.55 1.60 15.43
N LEU A 61 -15.53 0.79 16.48
CA LEU A 61 -16.41 -0.37 16.58
C LEU A 61 -17.86 0.11 16.80
N PRO A 62 -18.86 -0.58 16.25
CA PRO A 62 -20.26 -0.35 16.60
C PRO A 62 -20.48 -0.49 18.12
N GLU A 63 -21.43 0.27 18.67
CA GLU A 63 -21.74 0.22 20.12
C GLU A 63 -22.18 -1.18 20.57
N ASN A 64 -22.92 -1.90 19.73
CA ASN A 64 -23.36 -3.27 19.99
C ASN A 64 -22.26 -4.33 19.81
N PHE A 65 -21.04 -3.95 19.41
CA PHE A 65 -20.00 -4.94 19.08
C PHE A 65 -19.64 -5.83 20.27
N HIS A 66 -19.61 -5.28 21.49
CA HIS A 66 -19.25 -6.04 22.68
C HIS A 66 -20.25 -7.18 22.96
N SER A 67 -21.54 -6.87 22.95
CA SER A 67 -22.59 -7.87 23.22
C SER A 67 -22.66 -8.92 22.12
N VAL A 68 -22.56 -8.50 20.85
CA VAL A 68 -22.53 -9.40 19.70
C VAL A 68 -21.32 -10.33 19.74
N TYR A 69 -20.14 -9.82 20.12
CA TYR A 69 -18.93 -10.64 20.29
C TYR A 69 -19.10 -11.72 21.37
N GLN A 70 -19.68 -11.37 22.53
CA GLN A 70 -19.92 -12.32 23.62
C GLN A 70 -20.86 -13.45 23.18
N ARG A 71 -22.02 -13.10 22.59
CA ARG A 71 -22.99 -14.07 22.07
C ARG A 71 -22.37 -15.01 21.03
N TRP A 72 -21.54 -14.46 20.14
CA TRP A 72 -20.81 -15.24 19.15
C TRP A 72 -19.78 -16.18 19.79
N LYS A 73 -19.01 -15.70 20.78
CA LYS A 73 -17.99 -16.49 21.49
C LYS A 73 -18.61 -17.62 22.31
N MET A 74 -19.80 -17.42 22.84
CA MET A 74 -20.60 -18.44 23.53
C MET A 74 -21.29 -19.43 22.58
N GLY A 75 -21.22 -19.20 21.26
CA GLY A 75 -21.86 -20.05 20.25
C GLY A 75 -23.36 -19.84 20.07
N GLU A 76 -23.94 -18.79 20.68
CA GLU A 76 -25.38 -18.48 20.58
C GLU A 76 -25.78 -17.94 19.20
N ILE A 77 -24.85 -17.28 18.51
CA ILE A 77 -25.04 -16.79 17.15
C ILE A 77 -23.89 -17.21 16.24
N THR A 78 -24.18 -17.35 14.96
CA THR A 78 -23.15 -17.61 13.95
C THR A 78 -22.34 -16.35 13.64
N GLY A 79 -21.12 -16.53 13.13
CA GLY A 79 -20.29 -15.39 12.74
C GLY A 79 -20.93 -14.53 11.62
N THR A 80 -21.75 -15.13 10.75
CA THR A 80 -22.49 -14.39 9.71
C THR A 80 -23.60 -13.53 10.31
N ALA A 81 -24.33 -14.04 11.30
CA ALA A 81 -25.33 -13.28 12.03
C ALA A 81 -24.68 -12.12 12.81
N ALA A 82 -23.58 -12.39 13.52
CA ALA A 82 -22.82 -11.39 14.25
C ALA A 82 -22.30 -10.26 13.35
N ALA A 83 -21.75 -10.59 12.18
CA ALA A 83 -21.28 -9.61 11.21
C ALA A 83 -22.43 -8.73 10.68
N LYS A 84 -23.59 -9.33 10.42
CA LYS A 84 -24.81 -8.63 9.98
C LYS A 84 -25.32 -7.67 11.06
N GLU A 85 -25.39 -8.11 12.32
CA GLU A 85 -25.78 -7.26 13.46
C GLU A 85 -24.82 -6.08 13.68
N CYS A 86 -23.52 -6.27 13.40
CA CYS A 86 -22.51 -5.21 13.46
C CYS A 86 -22.41 -4.36 12.17
N GLY A 87 -23.26 -4.59 11.16
CA GLY A 87 -23.25 -3.83 9.92
C GLY A 87 -21.94 -3.89 9.13
N MET A 88 -21.21 -5.01 9.20
CA MET A 88 -19.92 -5.17 8.53
C MET A 88 -19.76 -6.53 7.85
N PRO A 89 -18.86 -6.67 6.86
CA PRO A 89 -18.58 -7.96 6.23
C PRO A 89 -18.04 -8.99 7.24
N LEU A 90 -18.32 -10.28 7.00
CA LEU A 90 -17.86 -11.39 7.85
C LEU A 90 -16.35 -11.38 8.09
N ALA A 91 -15.55 -11.12 7.06
CA ALA A 91 -14.10 -11.05 7.18
C ALA A 91 -13.67 -9.91 8.13
N THR A 92 -14.30 -8.73 8.01
CA THR A 92 -14.06 -7.59 8.89
C THR A 92 -14.44 -7.92 10.33
N PHE A 93 -15.59 -8.57 10.54
CA PHE A 93 -16.02 -8.99 11.86
C PHE A 93 -15.00 -9.93 12.51
N ARG A 94 -14.57 -10.99 11.81
CA ARG A 94 -13.58 -11.96 12.32
C ARG A 94 -12.24 -11.29 12.67
N TYR A 95 -11.74 -10.43 11.78
CA TYR A 95 -10.51 -9.66 12.01
C TYR A 95 -10.63 -8.74 13.23
N ARG A 96 -11.75 -8.02 13.35
CA ARG A 96 -12.00 -7.13 14.50
C ARG A 96 -12.18 -7.91 15.80
N ALA A 97 -12.81 -9.08 15.75
CA ALA A 97 -13.00 -9.96 16.89
C ALA A 97 -11.67 -10.51 17.43
N GLU A 98 -10.74 -10.89 16.55
CA GLU A 98 -9.39 -11.32 16.95
C GLU A 98 -8.62 -10.20 17.65
N ILE A 99 -8.66 -8.97 17.11
CA ILE A 99 -8.02 -7.80 17.73
C ILE A 99 -8.66 -7.50 19.08
N TYR A 100 -9.99 -7.55 19.15
CA TYR A 100 -10.76 -7.28 20.37
C TYR A 100 -10.42 -8.29 21.48
N GLU A 101 -10.27 -9.58 21.13
CA GLU A 101 -9.86 -10.63 22.05
C GLU A 101 -8.45 -10.39 22.60
N LYS A 102 -7.49 -10.10 21.72
CA LYS A 102 -6.10 -9.79 22.13
C LYS A 102 -6.02 -8.56 23.04
N ALA A 103 -6.82 -7.52 22.76
CA ALA A 103 -6.87 -6.31 23.57
C ALA A 103 -7.52 -6.53 24.96
N LYS A 104 -8.27 -7.61 25.17
CA LYS A 104 -8.85 -8.00 26.47
C LYS A 104 -7.96 -8.93 27.29
N LEU A 105 -7.01 -9.60 26.65
CA LEU A 105 -6.06 -10.52 27.30
C LEU A 105 -4.79 -9.80 27.81
N LEU A 106 -4.62 -8.53 27.46
CA LEU A 106 -3.62 -7.60 27.99
C LEU A 106 -4.31 -6.65 28.97
#